data_AF-A0A8D2B2L7-F1
#
_entry.id   AF-A0A8D2B2L7-F1
#
_cell.length_a   1.000
_cell.length_b   1.000
_cell.length_c   1.000
_cell.angle_alpha   90.00
_cell.angle_beta   90.00
_cell.angle_gamma   90.00
#
_symmetry.space_group_name_H-M   'P 1'
#
loop_
_entity.id
_entity.type
_entity.pdbx_description
1 polymer ?
#
loop_
_entity_poly.entity_id
_entity_poly.type
_entity_poly.pdbx_seq_one_letter_code
_entity_poly.pdbx_strand_id
1 'polypeptide(L)'
;MANVDNDSRHLLNSEVEHEINPGPMNIQFESSDLRSKRPFYIEPTNIVSVNDVIQRVSDHASAMNKRIHYYSRLTTPADKALIAPDHVVPAPEECYVYSPLGSAYKLQSCTEGYGKNTSLVTIFMIWNTMMGTSILSIPWGIKQAGFTTGMCVIILMGLLTLYCCYRVVKSRTICSLDTTTWEYPDVCRYYFGSFGQWSSLLFSLVSLIGAMIVYWVLMSNFLFNTGKFIFNFIHHINDTDTILRTNNSDPVICPNAESGDHPDNGSVIFYANDTGVQQFEKWWNKSRTVPFYLIGLLLPLLNFKSPSFFSKFNILGTVSVLYLIFLVTLKAIRLGFHLEFHWFMPTEFFVPEIRYQFPQLTGVLTLAFFIHNCIITLLKNNKNQENNVRDLCIAYMLVTLTYLYIGVLVFASFPSPPLSKDCIEQNFLDNFPSSDTLSFIARIFLLFQMMTVYPLLGYLARVQLLGHIFGDIYPSIFHVLILNLIIVGAGVIMACFYPNIGGIIRYSGAACGLAFVFIYPSLIYIISLHQEERLTWPKLIFHIFIIILGLANLIVQFFM
;
A
#
# COMPACT_ATOMS: atom_id res chain seq x y z
N MET A 1 -79.54 -26.41 -2.76
CA MET A 1 -79.86 -25.57 -1.58
C MET A 1 -79.77 -26.48 -0.37
N ALA A 2 -78.87 -26.15 0.58
CA ALA A 2 -78.68 -26.77 1.90
C ALA A 2 -78.16 -28.23 1.91
N ASN A 3 -77.37 -28.72 2.87
CA ASN A 3 -76.76 -28.17 4.09
C ASN A 3 -75.74 -29.25 4.58
N VAL A 4 -74.51 -28.93 4.99
CA VAL A 4 -74.06 -28.50 6.35
C VAL A 4 -73.79 -29.69 7.29
N ASP A 5 -72.52 -29.75 7.75
CA ASP A 5 -71.93 -30.09 9.06
C ASP A 5 -72.40 -31.37 9.81
N ASN A 6 -71.67 -32.04 10.70
CA ASN A 6 -70.55 -31.68 11.57
C ASN A 6 -69.98 -32.97 12.23
N ASP A 7 -68.84 -32.83 12.93
CA ASP A 7 -68.39 -33.61 14.11
C ASP A 7 -67.99 -35.10 13.92
N SER A 8 -66.97 -35.68 14.57
CA SER A 8 -66.18 -35.32 15.76
C SER A 8 -64.98 -36.28 15.94
N ARG A 9 -64.09 -35.93 16.87
CA ARG A 9 -62.81 -36.55 17.27
C ARG A 9 -62.89 -37.92 18.00
N HIS A 10 -61.73 -38.60 17.97
CA HIS A 10 -61.05 -39.36 19.06
C HIS A 10 -61.30 -40.87 19.28
N LEU A 11 -60.17 -41.54 19.60
CA LEU A 11 -59.92 -42.84 20.29
C LEU A 11 -59.63 -44.04 19.37
N LEU A 12 -58.37 -44.49 19.25
CA LEU A 12 -57.57 -45.39 20.11
C LEU A 12 -57.83 -46.89 19.89
N ASN A 13 -56.79 -47.56 19.38
CA ASN A 13 -56.35 -48.96 19.55
C ASN A 13 -57.30 -50.14 19.32
N SER A 14 -56.89 -51.04 18.42
CA SER A 14 -56.54 -52.46 18.67
C SER A 14 -56.53 -53.18 17.30
N GLU A 15 -55.37 -53.49 16.72
CA GLU A 15 -54.62 -54.75 16.88
C GLU A 15 -54.87 -55.73 15.70
N VAL A 16 -53.76 -56.31 15.20
CA VAL A 16 -53.63 -57.60 14.48
C VAL A 16 -54.03 -57.57 12.99
N GLU A 17 -53.09 -57.40 12.05
CA GLU A 17 -52.11 -58.38 11.49
C GLU A 17 -52.70 -59.42 10.51
N HIS A 18 -52.30 -59.30 9.23
CA HIS A 18 -51.53 -60.30 8.45
C HIS A 18 -51.48 -59.83 6.98
N GLU A 19 -50.34 -59.33 6.50
CA GLU A 19 -49.25 -60.09 5.86
C GLU A 19 -49.72 -61.02 4.72
N ILE A 20 -49.09 -60.89 3.55
CA ILE A 20 -48.34 -61.99 2.90
C ILE A 20 -47.23 -61.40 2.03
N ASN A 21 -46.01 -61.80 2.40
CA ASN A 21 -44.71 -61.67 1.77
C ASN A 21 -44.64 -62.33 0.37
N PRO A 22 -43.52 -62.14 -0.36
CA PRO A 22 -42.44 -63.11 -0.23
C PRO A 22 -41.13 -62.35 0.08
N GLY A 23 -40.32 -62.71 1.08
CA GLY A 23 -40.00 -64.02 1.60
C GLY A 23 -38.47 -64.17 1.54
N PRO A 24 -37.82 -64.78 2.55
CA PRO A 24 -36.46 -64.43 2.96
C PRO A 24 -35.41 -65.47 2.54
N MET A 25 -34.13 -65.10 2.58
CA MET A 25 -33.04 -66.07 2.75
C MET A 25 -32.45 -65.90 4.15
N ASN A 26 -32.68 -66.90 4.99
CA ASN A 26 -32.17 -67.10 6.33
C ASN A 26 -30.63 -67.09 6.38
N ILE A 27 -30.06 -66.40 7.36
CA ILE A 27 -28.86 -66.87 8.06
C ILE A 27 -29.20 -66.82 9.56
N GLN A 28 -29.53 -67.99 10.11
CA GLN A 28 -29.53 -68.21 11.56
C GLN A 28 -28.08 -68.31 12.03
N PHE A 29 -27.74 -67.59 13.10
CA PHE A 29 -26.59 -67.91 13.94
C PHE A 29 -27.09 -68.56 15.23
N GLU A 30 -26.50 -69.70 15.59
CA GLU A 30 -26.78 -70.48 16.79
C GLU A 30 -26.54 -69.70 18.09
N SER A 31 -27.34 -70.01 19.11
CA SER A 31 -27.36 -69.41 20.43
C SER A 31 -26.27 -69.96 21.38
N SER A 32 -25.04 -70.10 20.90
CA SER A 32 -23.91 -70.48 21.75
C SER A 32 -22.60 -69.86 21.24
N ASP A 33 -22.50 -68.53 21.32
CA ASP A 33 -21.18 -67.91 21.39
C ASP A 33 -21.19 -66.67 22.29
N LEU A 34 -20.43 -66.77 23.37
CA LEU A 34 -20.33 -65.81 24.48
C LEU A 34 -19.47 -64.58 24.12
N ARG A 35 -19.59 -64.07 22.89
CA ARG A 35 -18.84 -62.92 22.35
C ARG A 35 -19.68 -61.65 22.16
N SER A 36 -20.81 -61.55 22.86
CA SER A 36 -21.22 -60.24 23.35
C SER A 36 -20.08 -59.63 24.17
N LYS A 37 -19.90 -58.30 24.06
CA LYS A 37 -19.02 -57.41 24.85
C LYS A 37 -17.68 -57.06 24.19
N ARG A 38 -17.68 -56.08 23.28
CA ARG A 38 -17.31 -54.66 23.55
C ARG A 38 -16.99 -53.88 22.27
N PRO A 39 -17.11 -52.53 22.30
CA PRO A 39 -16.87 -51.65 21.17
C PRO A 39 -15.37 -51.55 20.86
N PHE A 40 -15.07 -51.42 19.57
CA PHE A 40 -13.82 -50.98 18.94
C PHE A 40 -12.54 -51.05 19.78
N TYR A 41 -11.71 -52.04 19.48
CA TYR A 41 -10.30 -52.06 19.84
C TYR A 41 -9.52 -52.79 18.74
N ILE A 42 -8.41 -52.19 18.27
CA ILE A 42 -7.20 -52.74 17.61
C ILE A 42 -6.45 -51.55 16.97
N GLU A 43 -5.14 -51.33 17.06
CA GLU A 43 -4.04 -51.70 17.98
C GLU A 43 -2.85 -50.77 17.58
N PRO A 44 -1.96 -50.30 18.49
CA PRO A 44 -0.92 -49.35 18.14
C PRO A 44 0.40 -50.05 17.76
N THR A 45 0.93 -49.81 16.56
CA THR A 45 2.35 -50.01 16.15
C THR A 45 2.49 -49.52 14.68
N ASN A 46 3.49 -48.77 14.24
CA ASN A 46 4.91 -48.77 14.59
C ASN A 46 5.48 -47.37 14.78
N ILE A 47 6.14 -47.20 15.93
CA ILE A 47 7.12 -46.16 16.20
C ILE A 47 8.40 -46.56 15.45
N VAL A 48 8.83 -45.75 14.49
CA VAL A 48 10.25 -45.63 14.13
C VAL A 48 10.64 -44.20 14.47
N SER A 49 11.57 -44.08 15.40
CA SER A 49 12.20 -42.83 15.78
C SER A 49 13.24 -42.40 14.75
N VAL A 50 13.50 -41.10 14.77
CA VAL A 50 14.67 -40.35 14.28
C VAL A 50 14.38 -39.46 13.05
N ASN A 51 14.09 -38.21 13.44
CA ASN A 51 14.24 -36.93 12.75
C ASN A 51 13.25 -36.56 11.62
N ASP A 52 12.58 -35.42 11.89
CA ASP A 52 11.69 -34.62 11.04
C ASP A 52 10.30 -35.19 10.74
N VAL A 53 9.40 -34.95 11.69
CA VAL A 53 7.96 -35.24 11.61
C VAL A 53 7.29 -34.35 10.56
N ILE A 54 7.14 -34.90 9.36
CA ILE A 54 6.06 -34.54 8.44
C ILE A 54 4.75 -34.94 9.13
N GLN A 55 3.91 -33.96 9.49
CA GLN A 55 2.62 -34.17 10.15
C GLN A 55 1.69 -34.97 9.21
N ARG A 56 1.72 -36.30 9.32
CA ARG A 56 0.79 -37.20 8.63
C ARG A 56 -0.59 -37.06 9.27
N VAL A 57 -1.57 -36.71 8.43
CA VAL A 57 -3.03 -36.78 8.58
C VAL A 57 -3.56 -36.71 10.03
N SER A 58 -4.09 -35.56 10.42
CA SER A 58 -4.83 -35.40 11.69
C SER A 58 -5.95 -36.45 11.81
N ASP A 59 -6.15 -37.01 13.00
CA ASP A 59 -7.24 -37.94 13.32
C ASP A 59 -8.62 -37.39 12.90
N HIS A 60 -8.79 -36.07 12.98
CA HIS A 60 -9.98 -35.36 12.53
C HIS A 60 -10.21 -35.51 11.01
N ALA A 61 -9.14 -35.36 10.21
CA ALA A 61 -9.21 -35.49 8.75
C ALA A 61 -9.50 -36.94 8.31
N SER A 62 -8.95 -37.93 9.03
CA SER A 62 -9.23 -39.36 8.79
C SER A 62 -10.68 -39.72 9.08
N ALA A 63 -11.22 -39.23 10.21
CA ALA A 63 -12.63 -39.42 10.57
C ALA A 63 -13.57 -38.77 9.55
N MET A 64 -13.24 -37.56 9.10
CA MET A 64 -14.01 -36.82 8.09
C MET A 64 -14.05 -37.55 6.74
N ASN A 65 -12.90 -38.09 6.29
CA ASN A 65 -12.82 -38.83 5.03
C ASN A 65 -13.69 -40.10 5.05
N LYS A 66 -13.67 -40.84 6.17
CA LYS A 66 -14.54 -42.02 6.37
C LYS A 66 -16.03 -41.64 6.31
N ARG A 67 -16.40 -40.48 6.86
CA ARG A 67 -17.77 -39.95 6.83
C ARG A 67 -18.21 -39.62 5.40
N ILE A 68 -17.37 -38.94 4.61
CA ILE A 68 -17.67 -38.61 3.20
C ILE A 68 -17.81 -39.89 2.35
N HIS A 69 -16.91 -40.86 2.53
CA HIS A 69 -16.99 -42.15 1.85
C HIS A 69 -18.28 -42.92 2.19
N TYR A 70 -18.77 -42.79 3.42
CA TYR A 70 -20.04 -43.39 3.82
C TYR A 70 -21.21 -42.78 3.04
N TYR A 71 -21.34 -41.45 2.97
CA TYR A 71 -22.39 -40.79 2.18
C TYR A 71 -22.26 -41.06 0.68
N SER A 72 -21.03 -41.06 0.14
CA SER A 72 -20.79 -41.39 -1.27
C SER A 72 -21.18 -42.83 -1.64
N ARG A 73 -21.20 -43.75 -0.67
CA ARG A 73 -21.69 -45.12 -0.86
C ARG A 73 -23.20 -45.23 -0.74
N LEU A 74 -23.85 -44.31 -0.02
CA LEU A 74 -25.30 -44.22 0.08
C LEU A 74 -25.94 -43.54 -1.13
N THR A 75 -25.22 -42.67 -1.82
CA THR A 75 -25.69 -42.02 -3.05
C THR A 75 -25.70 -43.01 -4.22
N THR A 76 -26.86 -43.60 -4.53
CA THR A 76 -27.13 -44.18 -5.85
C THR A 76 -27.45 -43.04 -6.84
N PRO A 77 -27.14 -43.19 -8.15
CA PRO A 77 -27.30 -42.10 -9.13
C PRO A 77 -28.73 -41.55 -9.29
N ALA A 78 -29.75 -42.24 -8.76
CA ALA A 78 -31.16 -41.91 -8.94
C ALA A 78 -31.78 -41.10 -7.79
N ASP A 79 -31.22 -41.14 -6.57
CA ASP A 79 -31.86 -40.54 -5.39
C ASP A 79 -31.14 -39.29 -4.87
N LYS A 80 -31.64 -38.11 -5.28
CA LYS A 80 -31.16 -36.79 -4.80
C LYS A 80 -31.41 -36.55 -3.29
N ALA A 81 -32.20 -37.39 -2.64
CA ALA A 81 -32.50 -37.28 -1.21
C ALA A 81 -31.35 -37.75 -0.29
N LEU A 82 -30.36 -38.46 -0.83
CA LEU A 82 -29.24 -39.06 -0.07
C LEU A 82 -27.92 -38.28 -0.23
N ILE A 83 -27.97 -37.06 -0.76
CA ILE A 83 -26.82 -36.16 -0.86
C ILE A 83 -26.40 -35.73 0.56
N ALA A 84 -25.09 -35.71 0.81
CA ALA A 84 -24.56 -35.28 2.10
C ALA A 84 -25.06 -33.87 2.46
N PRO A 85 -25.68 -33.66 3.64
CA PRO A 85 -26.14 -32.34 4.07
C PRO A 85 -24.97 -31.34 4.20
N ASP A 86 -25.23 -30.05 3.96
CA ASP A 86 -24.19 -29.00 3.91
C ASP A 86 -23.37 -28.84 5.20
N HIS A 87 -23.93 -29.19 6.36
CA HIS A 87 -23.20 -29.17 7.64
C HIS A 87 -22.28 -30.39 7.85
N VAL A 88 -22.33 -31.37 6.95
CA VAL A 88 -21.52 -32.59 6.95
C VAL A 88 -20.37 -32.51 5.94
N VAL A 89 -20.55 -31.72 4.88
CA VAL A 89 -19.49 -31.40 3.92
C VAL A 89 -18.57 -30.37 4.57
N PRO A 90 -17.24 -30.60 4.61
CA PRO A 90 -16.32 -29.64 5.20
C PRO A 90 -16.38 -28.30 4.47
N ALA A 91 -16.15 -27.21 5.20
CA ALA A 91 -15.87 -25.93 4.56
C ALA A 91 -14.62 -26.08 3.66
N PRO A 92 -14.49 -25.31 2.56
CA PRO A 92 -13.38 -25.42 1.61
C PRO A 92 -11.98 -25.35 2.24
N GLU A 93 -11.88 -24.78 3.44
CA GLU A 93 -10.67 -24.59 4.25
C GLU A 93 -10.14 -25.88 4.89
N GLU A 94 -10.96 -26.94 4.91
CA GLU A 94 -10.70 -28.23 5.54
C GLU A 94 -10.55 -29.39 4.52
N CYS A 95 -10.59 -29.10 3.22
CA CYS A 95 -10.41 -30.11 2.18
C CYS A 95 -8.92 -30.51 2.00
N TYR A 96 -8.64 -31.81 2.14
CA TYR A 96 -7.32 -32.39 1.91
C TYR A 96 -7.34 -33.23 0.63
N VAL A 97 -6.33 -33.09 -0.23
CA VAL A 97 -6.17 -33.94 -1.42
C VAL A 97 -5.16 -35.02 -1.11
N TYR A 98 -5.59 -36.28 -1.23
CA TYR A 98 -4.74 -37.45 -1.04
C TYR A 98 -3.96 -37.75 -2.33
N SER A 99 -2.64 -37.81 -2.22
CA SER A 99 -1.76 -38.34 -3.26
C SER A 99 -1.89 -39.88 -3.32
N PRO A 100 -1.75 -40.50 -4.51
CA PRO A 100 -1.68 -41.96 -4.64
C PRO A 100 -0.56 -42.60 -3.80
N LEU A 101 0.43 -41.82 -3.36
CA LEU A 101 1.52 -42.24 -2.47
C LEU A 101 1.20 -42.08 -0.96
N GLY A 102 -0.06 -41.82 -0.60
CA GLY A 102 -0.51 -41.79 0.81
C GLY A 102 -0.20 -40.50 1.58
N SER A 103 0.33 -39.46 0.91
CA SER A 103 0.47 -38.13 1.49
C SER A 103 -0.78 -37.29 1.24
N ALA A 104 -1.41 -36.80 2.32
CA ALA A 104 -2.48 -35.82 2.23
C ALA A 104 -1.88 -34.42 2.22
N TYR A 105 -2.05 -33.69 1.12
CA TYR A 105 -1.69 -32.29 1.06
C TYR A 105 -2.94 -31.49 1.46
N LYS A 106 -2.80 -30.58 2.43
CA LYS A 106 -3.80 -29.52 2.60
C LYS A 106 -3.78 -28.76 1.29
N LEU A 107 -4.90 -28.79 0.56
CA LEU A 107 -5.01 -27.95 -0.62
C LEU A 107 -5.00 -26.53 -0.07
N GLN A 108 -3.88 -25.84 -0.19
CA GLN A 108 -3.87 -24.40 -0.08
C GLN A 108 -4.49 -23.88 -1.38
N SER A 109 -5.77 -24.21 -1.58
CA SER A 109 -6.63 -23.47 -2.48
C SER A 109 -6.49 -22.02 -2.02
N CYS A 110 -6.20 -21.15 -2.97
CA CYS A 110 -6.14 -19.73 -2.73
C CYS A 110 -7.37 -19.37 -1.91
N THR A 111 -7.15 -18.76 -0.74
CA THR A 111 -8.21 -18.26 0.14
C THR A 111 -8.81 -17.04 -0.55
N GLU A 112 -9.47 -17.24 -1.70
CA GLU A 112 -10.14 -16.20 -2.46
C GLU A 112 -11.60 -16.15 -2.01
N GLY A 113 -11.86 -15.51 -0.88
CA GLY A 113 -13.24 -15.23 -0.48
C GLY A 113 -13.45 -14.75 0.95
N TYR A 114 -12.72 -15.28 1.92
CA TYR A 114 -12.84 -14.81 3.30
C TYR A 114 -11.79 -13.76 3.61
N GLY A 115 -12.21 -12.49 3.58
CA GLY A 115 -11.37 -11.38 4.01
C GLY A 115 -10.87 -11.60 5.43
N LYS A 116 -9.54 -11.62 5.59
CA LYS A 116 -8.87 -11.89 6.87
C LYS A 116 -8.83 -10.66 7.77
N ASN A 117 -8.90 -9.47 7.18
CA ASN A 117 -8.64 -8.22 7.87
C ASN A 117 -9.94 -7.59 8.39
N THR A 118 -9.89 -7.00 9.58
CA THR A 118 -11.00 -6.18 10.09
C THR A 118 -11.04 -4.84 9.37
N SER A 119 -12.19 -4.16 9.40
CA SER A 119 -12.35 -2.81 8.81
C SER A 119 -11.29 -1.81 9.32
N LEU A 120 -10.99 -1.82 10.62
CA LEU A 120 -9.98 -0.93 11.21
C LEU A 120 -8.58 -1.20 10.65
N VAL A 121 -8.20 -2.47 10.54
CA VAL A 121 -6.91 -2.86 9.94
C VAL A 121 -6.86 -2.42 8.47
N THR A 122 -7.97 -2.53 7.74
CA THR A 122 -8.04 -2.08 6.33
C THR A 122 -7.88 -0.56 6.21
N ILE A 123 -8.57 0.22 7.04
CA ILE A 123 -8.42 1.69 7.10
C ILE A 123 -6.96 2.05 7.37
N PHE A 124 -6.36 1.38 8.36
CA PHE A 124 -4.99 1.62 8.77
C PHE A 124 -3.98 1.22 7.68
N MET A 125 -4.23 0.11 6.97
CA MET A 125 -3.41 -0.33 5.84
C MET A 125 -3.45 0.68 4.69
N ILE A 126 -4.63 1.22 4.35
CA ILE A 126 -4.77 2.26 3.32
C ILE A 126 -4.01 3.52 3.75
N TRP A 127 -4.20 3.97 4.99
CA TRP A 127 -3.48 5.12 5.55
C TRP A 127 -1.97 4.91 5.51
N ASN A 128 -1.46 3.78 6.02
CA ASN A 128 -0.02 3.47 6.03
C ASN A 128 0.57 3.30 4.62
N THR A 129 -0.23 2.91 3.62
CA THR A 129 0.23 2.78 2.24
C THR A 129 0.38 4.14 1.56
N MET A 130 -0.51 5.10 1.85
CA MET A 130 -0.38 6.48 1.36
C MET A 130 0.64 7.31 2.16
N MET A 131 0.76 7.02 3.46
CA MET A 131 1.75 7.64 4.33
C MET A 131 3.15 7.15 3.99
N GLY A 132 3.89 7.97 3.27
CA GLY A 132 5.27 7.69 2.90
C GLY A 132 6.04 8.98 2.68
N THR A 133 6.97 8.94 1.73
CA THR A 133 7.87 10.04 1.40
C THR A 133 7.19 11.32 0.91
N SER A 134 5.96 11.19 0.39
CA SER A 134 5.14 12.32 -0.04
C SER A 134 4.92 13.35 1.08
N ILE A 135 4.83 12.90 2.33
CA ILE A 135 4.59 13.73 3.51
C ILE A 135 5.69 14.78 3.73
N LEU A 136 6.93 14.45 3.33
CA LEU A 136 8.10 15.31 3.48
C LEU A 136 8.06 16.53 2.56
N SER A 137 7.26 16.46 1.48
CA SER A 137 7.16 17.49 0.45
C SER A 137 5.91 18.37 0.55
N ILE A 138 4.98 18.05 1.46
CA ILE A 138 3.75 18.84 1.65
C ILE A 138 4.04 20.28 2.09
N PRO A 139 4.93 20.56 3.07
CA PRO A 139 5.23 21.94 3.47
C PRO A 139 5.80 22.78 2.31
N TRP A 140 6.67 22.18 1.49
CA TRP A 140 7.18 22.79 0.27
C TRP A 140 6.07 23.05 -0.76
N GLY A 141 5.14 22.12 -0.94
CA GLY A 141 4.00 22.33 -1.82
C GLY A 141 3.11 23.49 -1.35
N ILE A 142 2.86 23.61 -0.04
CA ILE A 142 2.14 24.75 0.53
C ILE A 142 2.90 26.06 0.27
N LYS A 143 4.22 26.07 0.43
CA LYS A 143 5.08 27.22 0.08
C LYS A 143 4.91 27.65 -1.39
N GLN A 144 4.83 26.70 -2.33
CA GLN A 144 4.66 27.01 -3.75
C GLN A 144 3.26 27.55 -4.08
N ALA A 145 2.23 27.09 -3.39
CA ALA A 145 0.85 27.57 -3.59
C ALA A 145 0.52 28.85 -2.82
N GLY A 146 1.23 29.11 -1.72
CA GLY A 146 0.80 30.03 -0.67
C GLY A 146 -0.01 29.31 0.40
N PHE A 147 -0.03 29.83 1.63
CA PHE A 147 -0.57 29.11 2.78
C PHE A 147 -2.07 28.84 2.66
N THR A 148 -2.88 29.89 2.48
CA THR A 148 -4.34 29.78 2.33
C THR A 148 -4.72 28.95 1.11
N THR A 149 -4.10 29.22 -0.05
CA THR A 149 -4.37 28.48 -1.29
C THR A 149 -3.97 27.01 -1.16
N GLY A 150 -2.81 26.73 -0.56
CA GLY A 150 -2.31 25.38 -0.33
C GLY A 150 -3.25 24.55 0.54
N MET A 151 -3.78 25.14 1.61
CA MET A 151 -4.78 24.51 2.47
C MET A 151 -6.05 24.14 1.69
N CYS A 152 -6.60 25.08 0.91
CA CYS A 152 -7.76 24.81 0.06
C CYS A 152 -7.47 23.71 -0.97
N VAL A 153 -6.30 23.75 -1.61
CA VAL A 153 -5.89 22.77 -2.63
C VAL A 153 -5.74 21.37 -2.04
N ILE A 154 -5.16 21.21 -0.83
CA ILE A 154 -5.06 19.91 -0.14
C ILE A 154 -6.45 19.31 0.09
N ILE A 155 -7.41 20.10 0.59
CA ILE A 155 -8.77 19.63 0.86
C ILE A 155 -9.49 19.28 -0.45
N LEU A 156 -9.42 20.15 -1.46
CA LEU A 156 -10.08 19.93 -2.75
C LEU A 156 -9.51 18.70 -3.48
N MET A 157 -8.19 18.55 -3.51
CA MET A 157 -7.53 17.37 -4.10
C MET A 157 -7.84 16.11 -3.31
N GLY A 158 -7.89 16.16 -1.98
CA GLY A 158 -8.28 15.02 -1.14
C GLY A 158 -9.70 14.55 -1.46
N LEU A 159 -10.66 15.46 -1.59
CA LEU A 159 -12.05 15.15 -1.97
C LEU A 159 -12.16 14.60 -3.39
N LEU A 160 -11.45 15.23 -4.34
CA LEU A 160 -11.47 14.82 -5.75
C LEU A 160 -10.87 13.43 -5.96
N THR A 161 -9.71 13.16 -5.34
CA THR A 161 -9.04 11.85 -5.42
C THR A 161 -9.82 10.76 -4.70
N LEU A 162 -10.44 11.05 -3.55
CA LEU A 162 -11.38 10.15 -2.87
C LEU A 162 -12.56 9.80 -3.79
N TYR A 163 -13.18 10.79 -4.43
CA TYR A 163 -14.27 10.55 -5.38
C TYR A 163 -13.80 9.61 -6.50
N CYS A 164 -12.66 9.90 -7.12
CA CYS A 164 -12.10 9.07 -8.19
C CYS A 164 -11.79 7.64 -7.71
N CYS A 165 -11.26 7.48 -6.49
CA CYS A 165 -10.98 6.18 -5.90
C CYS A 165 -12.27 5.39 -5.63
N TYR A 166 -13.32 6.06 -5.15
CA TYR A 166 -14.65 5.48 -5.02
C TYR A 166 -15.18 4.95 -6.37
N ARG A 167 -14.95 5.68 -7.47
CA ARG A 167 -15.31 5.22 -8.82
C ARG A 167 -14.56 3.95 -9.21
N VAL A 168 -13.26 3.89 -8.94
CA VAL A 168 -12.44 2.70 -9.17
C VAL A 168 -13.01 1.50 -8.42
N VAL A 169 -13.34 1.65 -7.12
CA VAL A 169 -13.91 0.55 -6.33
C VAL A 169 -15.28 0.12 -6.86
N LYS A 170 -16.13 1.07 -7.24
CA LYS A 170 -17.48 0.80 -7.76
C LYS A 170 -17.48 0.21 -9.18
N SER A 171 -16.41 0.41 -9.95
CA SER A 171 -16.31 -0.15 -11.31
C SER A 171 -16.44 -1.67 -11.35
N ARG A 172 -16.03 -2.38 -10.28
CA ARG A 172 -16.18 -3.84 -10.16
C ARG A 172 -17.62 -4.30 -9.95
N THR A 173 -18.38 -3.57 -9.13
CA THR A 173 -19.76 -3.96 -8.78
C THR A 173 -20.74 -3.80 -9.93
N ILE A 174 -20.36 -3.07 -10.97
CA ILE A 174 -21.20 -2.85 -12.15
C ILE A 174 -21.03 -3.99 -13.17
N CYS A 175 -19.95 -4.77 -13.07
CA CYS A 175 -19.77 -5.96 -13.91
C CYS A 175 -20.62 -7.12 -13.36
N SER A 176 -21.50 -7.68 -14.19
CA SER A 176 -22.32 -8.86 -13.87
C SER A 176 -21.56 -10.20 -13.91
N LEU A 177 -20.23 -10.17 -14.08
CA LEU A 177 -19.34 -11.33 -14.09
C LEU A 177 -18.64 -11.51 -12.74
N ASP A 178 -18.13 -12.72 -12.48
CA ASP A 178 -17.22 -13.02 -11.37
C ASP A 178 -15.91 -12.22 -11.51
N THR A 179 -15.88 -11.02 -10.94
CA THR A 179 -14.74 -10.08 -10.95
C THR A 179 -13.80 -10.29 -9.76
N THR A 180 -13.87 -11.44 -9.09
CA THR A 180 -13.15 -11.71 -7.83
C THR A 180 -11.64 -11.68 -8.00
N THR A 181 -11.11 -12.00 -9.18
CA THR A 181 -9.67 -12.04 -9.50
C THR A 181 -9.16 -10.80 -10.24
N TRP A 182 -10.05 -9.87 -10.62
CA TRP A 182 -9.67 -8.76 -11.49
C TRP A 182 -8.98 -7.65 -10.72
N GLU A 183 -7.80 -7.25 -11.20
CA GLU A 183 -7.11 -6.04 -10.76
C GLU A 183 -7.55 -4.83 -11.59
N TYR A 184 -7.19 -3.62 -11.16
CA TYR A 184 -7.64 -2.41 -11.88
C TYR A 184 -7.23 -2.35 -13.37
N PRO A 185 -6.03 -2.80 -13.78
CA PRO A 185 -5.68 -2.93 -15.19
C PRO A 185 -6.59 -3.89 -15.97
N ASP A 186 -7.09 -4.96 -15.33
CA ASP A 186 -8.01 -5.91 -15.96
C ASP A 186 -9.40 -5.30 -16.18
N VAL A 187 -9.84 -4.46 -15.24
CA VAL A 187 -11.04 -3.64 -15.43
C VAL A 187 -10.87 -2.71 -16.64
N CYS A 188 -9.70 -2.07 -16.77
CA CYS A 188 -9.41 -1.22 -17.93
C CYS A 188 -9.41 -2.03 -19.25
N ARG A 189 -8.90 -3.26 -19.23
CA ARG A 189 -8.94 -4.18 -20.38
C ARG A 189 -10.36 -4.53 -20.80
N TYR A 190 -11.28 -4.73 -19.84
CA TYR A 190 -12.67 -5.05 -20.14
C TYR A 190 -13.39 -3.90 -20.87
N TYR A 191 -13.24 -2.66 -20.38
CA TYR A 191 -13.97 -1.51 -20.94
C TYR A 191 -13.34 -0.93 -22.22
N PHE A 192 -12.01 -0.93 -22.33
CA PHE A 192 -11.29 -0.28 -23.45
C PHE A 192 -10.60 -1.27 -24.39
N GLY A 193 -10.70 -2.57 -24.14
CA GLY A 193 -10.03 -3.60 -24.93
C GLY A 193 -8.50 -3.57 -24.82
N SER A 194 -7.81 -3.93 -25.90
CA SER A 194 -6.35 -4.04 -25.94
C SER A 194 -5.63 -2.69 -25.71
N PHE A 195 -6.22 -1.59 -26.19
CA PHE A 195 -5.68 -0.25 -25.97
C PHE A 195 -5.64 0.12 -24.48
N GLY A 196 -6.72 -0.15 -23.74
CA GLY A 196 -6.77 0.11 -22.30
C GLY A 196 -5.78 -0.72 -21.50
N GLN A 197 -5.53 -1.96 -21.92
CA GLN A 197 -4.57 -2.83 -21.26
C GLN A 197 -3.14 -2.28 -21.36
N TRP A 198 -2.68 -1.93 -22.57
CA TRP A 198 -1.35 -1.37 -22.78
C TRP A 198 -1.20 0.02 -22.16
N SER A 199 -2.23 0.86 -22.28
CA SER A 199 -2.21 2.22 -21.73
C SER A 199 -2.17 2.19 -20.19
N SER A 200 -3.01 1.37 -19.55
CA SER A 200 -3.00 1.23 -18.08
C SER A 200 -1.69 0.65 -17.57
N LEU A 201 -1.12 -0.35 -18.25
CA LEU A 201 0.20 -0.87 -17.90
C LEU A 201 1.28 0.23 -17.94
N LEU A 202 1.31 1.02 -19.02
CA LEU A 202 2.31 2.08 -19.19
C LEU A 202 2.23 3.11 -18.05
N PHE A 203 1.04 3.67 -17.78
CA PHE A 203 0.89 4.69 -16.74
C PHE A 203 1.11 4.12 -15.32
N SER A 204 0.84 2.83 -15.10
CA SER A 204 1.13 2.16 -13.83
C SER A 204 2.63 2.00 -13.62
N LEU A 205 3.36 1.61 -14.66
CA LEU A 205 4.81 1.50 -14.63
C LEU A 205 5.48 2.85 -14.42
N VAL A 206 4.99 3.92 -15.06
CA VAL A 206 5.48 5.29 -14.83
C VAL A 206 5.36 5.66 -13.34
N SER A 207 4.23 5.35 -12.71
CA SER A 207 4.04 5.60 -11.28
C SER A 207 4.98 4.79 -10.39
N LEU A 208 5.14 3.49 -10.66
CA LEU A 208 5.97 2.62 -9.84
C LEU A 208 7.46 2.96 -9.98
N ILE A 209 7.93 3.17 -11.20
CA ILE A 209 9.32 3.57 -11.47
C ILE A 209 9.58 4.95 -10.88
N GLY A 210 8.66 5.90 -11.03
CA GLY A 210 8.76 7.23 -10.42
C GLY A 210 8.90 7.18 -8.90
N ALA A 211 8.07 6.38 -8.23
CA ALA A 211 8.18 6.15 -6.78
C ALA A 211 9.53 5.52 -6.38
N MET A 212 10.00 4.53 -7.13
CA MET A 212 11.31 3.90 -6.90
C MET A 212 12.47 4.90 -7.06
N ILE A 213 12.42 5.77 -8.08
CA ILE A 213 13.42 6.83 -8.27
C ILE A 213 13.42 7.80 -7.07
N VAL A 214 12.24 8.28 -6.63
CA VAL A 214 12.13 9.17 -5.47
C VAL A 214 12.68 8.52 -4.21
N TYR A 215 12.39 7.24 -4.00
CA TYR A 215 12.91 6.49 -2.86
C TYR A 215 14.43 6.40 -2.92
N TRP A 216 15.02 6.18 -4.10
CA TRP A 216 16.48 6.15 -4.25
C TRP A 216 17.13 7.49 -3.88
N VAL A 217 16.56 8.61 -4.33
CA VAL A 217 17.04 9.95 -4.02
C VAL A 217 16.94 10.24 -2.51
N LEU A 218 15.81 9.92 -1.89
CA LEU A 218 15.58 10.13 -0.46
C LEU A 218 16.45 9.24 0.42
N MET A 219 16.57 7.95 0.08
CA MET A 219 17.48 7.03 0.78
C MET A 219 18.92 7.52 0.68
N SER A 220 19.36 8.04 -0.47
CA SER A 220 20.70 8.61 -0.64
C SER A 220 20.91 9.82 0.27
N ASN A 221 19.92 10.71 0.34
CA ASN A 221 19.95 11.89 1.20
C ASN A 221 19.99 11.52 2.70
N PHE A 222 19.15 10.56 3.12
CA PHE A 222 19.11 10.11 4.51
C PHE A 222 20.36 9.33 4.90
N LEU A 223 20.89 8.49 4.02
CA LEU A 223 22.14 7.77 4.26
C LEU A 223 23.33 8.74 4.36
N PHE A 224 23.40 9.73 3.48
CA PHE A 224 24.44 10.76 3.51
C PHE A 224 24.43 11.50 4.85
N ASN A 225 23.28 12.03 5.25
CA ASN A 225 23.12 12.76 6.50
C ASN A 225 23.36 11.91 7.75
N THR A 226 22.93 10.64 7.73
CA THR A 226 23.19 9.68 8.81
C THR A 226 24.69 9.44 8.96
N GLY A 227 25.40 9.25 7.84
CA GLY A 227 26.86 9.09 7.85
C GLY A 227 27.58 10.36 8.32
N LYS A 228 27.16 11.56 7.88
CA LYS A 228 27.73 12.84 8.36
C LYS A 228 27.54 13.00 9.86
N PHE A 229 26.37 12.67 10.42
CA PHE A 229 26.14 12.72 11.86
C PHE A 229 27.07 11.77 12.64
N ILE A 230 27.16 10.50 12.20
CA ILE A 230 28.02 9.50 12.85
C ILE A 230 29.49 9.94 12.81
N PHE A 231 29.95 10.45 11.68
CA PHE A 231 31.32 10.96 11.53
C PHE A 231 31.58 12.14 12.47
N ASN A 232 30.70 13.15 12.46
CA ASN A 232 30.84 14.32 13.32
C ASN A 232 30.79 13.95 14.81
N PHE A 233 29.95 12.97 15.18
CA PHE A 233 29.86 12.46 16.55
C PHE A 233 31.15 11.75 16.99
N ILE A 234 31.74 10.93 16.13
CA ILE A 234 32.99 10.19 16.42
C ILE A 234 34.18 11.15 16.52
N HIS A 235 34.26 12.15 15.64
CA HIS A 235 35.38 13.09 15.58
C HIS A 235 35.19 14.34 16.44
N HIS A 236 34.11 14.43 17.21
CA HIS A 236 33.75 15.59 18.03
C HIS A 236 33.81 16.93 17.26
N ILE A 237 33.35 16.92 16.00
CA ILE A 237 33.34 18.11 15.14
C ILE A 237 32.04 18.88 15.39
N ASN A 238 32.15 20.09 15.91
CA ASN A 238 31.05 21.04 15.91
C ASN A 238 31.03 21.77 14.56
N ASP A 239 30.14 21.34 13.66
CA ASP A 239 29.89 22.02 12.37
C ASP A 239 29.49 23.49 12.64
N THR A 240 30.44 24.40 12.51
CA THR A 240 30.20 25.85 12.37
C THR A 240 30.14 26.17 10.88
N ASP A 241 29.10 25.67 10.20
CA ASP A 241 28.93 25.95 8.77
C ASP A 241 28.55 27.43 8.56
N THR A 242 29.04 28.01 7.47
CA THR A 242 28.73 29.31 6.85
C THR A 242 27.27 29.46 6.38
N ILE A 243 26.39 28.54 6.77
CA ILE A 243 24.98 28.49 6.36
C ILE A 243 24.16 29.34 7.33
N LEU A 244 23.26 30.18 6.80
CA LEU A 244 22.33 30.99 7.58
C LEU A 244 21.54 30.08 8.56
N ARG A 245 21.78 30.27 9.86
CA ARG A 245 21.22 29.51 10.99
C ARG A 245 20.51 30.43 11.96
N THR A 246 19.50 29.93 12.67
CA THR A 246 18.95 30.62 13.84
C THR A 246 19.89 30.48 15.04
N ASN A 247 20.09 31.55 15.81
CA ASN A 247 20.97 31.59 17.00
C ASN A 247 20.37 30.91 18.26
N ASN A 248 19.33 30.08 18.09
CA ASN A 248 18.64 29.43 19.20
C ASN A 248 19.14 27.99 19.42
N SER A 249 18.75 27.40 20.55
CA SER A 249 19.08 26.01 20.94
C SER A 249 18.60 24.94 19.94
N ASP A 250 17.64 25.26 19.07
CA ASP A 250 17.16 24.40 17.99
C ASP A 250 17.37 25.10 16.62
N PRO A 251 18.57 24.97 16.01
CA PRO A 251 18.88 25.65 14.76
C PRO A 251 18.11 25.09 13.56
N VAL A 252 17.62 26.00 12.71
CA VAL A 252 17.03 25.70 11.38
C VAL A 252 17.92 26.31 10.30
N ILE A 253 18.11 25.61 9.18
CA ILE A 253 19.02 25.98 8.08
C ILE A 253 18.28 26.30 6.78
N CYS A 254 18.80 27.30 6.05
CA CYS A 254 18.50 27.56 4.63
C CYS A 254 19.68 27.10 3.76
N PRO A 255 19.67 25.86 3.21
CA PRO A 255 20.81 25.37 2.44
C PRO A 255 21.01 26.09 1.09
N ASN A 256 19.97 26.74 0.56
CA ASN A 256 19.98 27.41 -0.74
C ASN A 256 20.18 28.95 -0.67
N ALA A 257 20.39 29.53 0.52
CA ALA A 257 20.67 30.96 0.61
C ALA A 257 22.09 31.24 0.11
N GLU A 258 22.23 32.01 -0.97
CA GLU A 258 23.51 32.62 -1.33
C GLU A 258 24.04 33.34 -0.09
N SER A 259 25.26 32.99 0.33
CA SER A 259 26.01 33.73 1.34
C SER A 259 26.14 35.16 0.84
N GLY A 260 25.32 36.07 1.37
CA GLY A 260 25.49 37.50 1.14
C GLY A 260 26.90 37.91 1.52
N ASP A 261 27.53 38.72 0.68
CA ASP A 261 28.84 39.34 0.87
C ASP A 261 29.00 39.91 2.29
N HIS A 262 29.58 39.13 3.19
CA HIS A 262 30.15 39.61 4.43
C HIS A 262 31.61 39.13 4.51
N PRO A 263 32.58 40.03 4.75
CA PRO A 263 33.99 39.68 4.66
C PRO A 263 34.30 38.61 5.71
N ASP A 264 34.87 37.50 5.25
CA ASP A 264 35.38 36.40 6.06
C ASP A 264 36.36 36.93 7.12
N ASN A 265 35.86 37.10 8.35
CA ASN A 265 36.67 37.25 9.56
C ASN A 265 36.17 36.26 10.65
N GLY A 266 35.76 35.07 10.22
CA GLY A 266 35.52 33.94 11.11
C GLY A 266 36.77 33.07 11.15
N SER A 267 37.62 33.24 12.17
CA SER A 267 38.72 32.33 12.44
C SER A 267 38.17 30.95 12.76
N VAL A 268 38.29 30.00 11.82
CA VAL A 268 37.85 28.63 12.02
C VAL A 268 38.87 27.92 12.91
N ILE A 269 38.45 27.55 14.13
CA ILE A 269 39.26 26.73 15.03
C ILE A 269 38.96 25.26 14.70
N PHE A 270 39.78 24.67 13.82
CA PHE A 270 39.72 23.25 13.46
C PHE A 270 40.60 22.41 14.42
N TYR A 271 40.01 21.44 15.11
CA TYR A 271 40.70 20.42 15.93
C TYR A 271 40.71 19.02 15.31
N ALA A 272 40.51 18.90 13.99
CA ALA A 272 40.60 17.61 13.27
C ALA A 272 41.77 17.62 12.29
N ASN A 273 42.44 16.48 12.13
CA ASN A 273 43.43 16.27 11.06
C ASN A 273 42.76 16.56 9.71
N ASP A 274 43.18 17.66 9.06
CA ASP A 274 42.66 18.18 7.79
C ASP A 274 42.53 17.10 6.69
N THR A 275 43.46 16.13 6.71
CA THR A 275 43.48 14.98 5.81
C THR A 275 42.28 14.03 5.97
N GLY A 276 41.78 13.84 7.19
CA GLY A 276 40.68 12.93 7.50
C GLY A 276 39.32 13.46 7.02
N VAL A 277 39.08 14.77 7.15
CA VAL A 277 37.84 15.42 6.70
C VAL A 277 37.80 15.48 5.17
N GLN A 278 38.88 15.90 4.52
CA GLN A 278 38.97 15.92 3.05
C GLN A 278 38.83 14.51 2.44
N GLN A 279 39.38 13.50 3.12
CA GLN A 279 39.19 12.11 2.71
C GLN A 279 37.73 11.67 2.92
N PHE A 280 37.11 12.00 4.05
CA PHE A 280 35.69 11.70 4.26
C PHE A 280 34.80 12.34 3.20
N GLU A 281 34.97 13.62 2.87
CA GLU A 281 34.18 14.30 1.84
C GLU A 281 34.37 13.70 0.44
N LYS A 282 35.57 13.20 0.13
CA LYS A 282 35.84 12.51 -1.13
C LYS A 282 35.13 11.16 -1.23
N TRP A 283 35.07 10.41 -0.14
CA TRP A 283 34.47 9.07 -0.09
C TRP A 283 32.97 9.10 0.25
N TRP A 284 32.48 10.16 0.86
CA TRP A 284 31.11 10.32 1.35
C TRP A 284 30.45 11.57 0.77
N ASN A 285 30.13 11.51 -0.53
CA ASN A 285 29.53 12.62 -1.26
C ASN A 285 28.06 12.31 -1.59
N LYS A 286 27.17 13.26 -1.25
CA LYS A 286 25.69 13.17 -1.43
C LYS A 286 25.28 12.76 -2.84
N SER A 287 25.90 13.32 -3.88
CA SER A 287 25.49 13.12 -5.28
C SER A 287 26.37 12.15 -6.05
N ARG A 288 27.52 11.73 -5.49
CA ARG A 288 28.46 10.83 -6.19
C ARG A 288 28.52 9.45 -5.56
N THR A 289 29.07 9.29 -4.36
CA THR A 289 29.42 7.95 -3.83
C THR A 289 28.25 7.26 -3.11
N VAL A 290 27.46 8.01 -2.35
CA VAL A 290 26.37 7.47 -1.52
C VAL A 290 25.31 6.70 -2.32
N PRO A 291 24.84 7.20 -3.49
CA PRO A 291 23.90 6.45 -4.32
C PRO A 291 24.42 5.07 -4.78
N PHE A 292 25.73 4.90 -4.98
CA PHE A 292 26.31 3.60 -5.37
C PHE A 292 26.40 2.62 -4.20
N TYR A 293 26.64 3.08 -2.98
CA TYR A 293 26.64 2.19 -1.81
C TYR A 293 25.27 1.54 -1.57
N LEU A 294 24.18 2.24 -1.89
CA LEU A 294 22.83 1.68 -1.86
C LEU A 294 22.63 0.53 -2.86
N ILE A 295 23.41 0.45 -3.95
CA ILE A 295 23.33 -0.67 -4.91
C ILE A 295 23.74 -1.98 -4.24
N GLY A 296 24.87 -1.98 -3.51
CA GLY A 296 25.36 -3.17 -2.81
C GLY A 296 24.37 -3.69 -1.77
N LEU A 297 23.58 -2.79 -1.19
CA LEU A 297 22.54 -3.13 -0.22
C LEU A 297 21.24 -3.59 -0.89
N LEU A 298 20.65 -2.77 -1.78
CA LEU A 298 19.29 -2.94 -2.27
C LEU A 298 19.17 -3.89 -3.47
N LEU A 299 20.21 -4.00 -4.31
CA LEU A 299 20.17 -4.89 -5.48
C LEU A 299 20.00 -6.37 -5.07
N PRO A 300 20.72 -6.90 -4.06
CA PRO A 300 20.43 -8.24 -3.53
C PRO A 300 18.99 -8.39 -3.03
N LEU A 301 18.47 -7.39 -2.30
CA LEU A 301 17.11 -7.41 -1.76
C LEU A 301 16.04 -7.47 -2.86
N LEU A 302 16.23 -6.77 -3.98
CA LEU A 302 15.30 -6.77 -5.12
C LEU A 302 15.22 -8.12 -5.86
N ASN A 303 16.21 -8.98 -5.71
CA ASN A 303 16.26 -10.27 -6.42
C ASN A 303 15.59 -11.42 -5.65
N PHE A 304 15.06 -11.16 -4.44
CA PHE A 304 14.31 -12.17 -3.71
C PHE A 304 13.01 -12.56 -4.45
N LYS A 305 12.72 -13.86 -4.47
CA LYS A 305 11.57 -14.41 -5.21
C LYS A 305 10.22 -14.07 -4.58
N SER A 306 10.17 -13.93 -3.25
CA SER A 306 8.93 -13.69 -2.51
C SER A 306 8.98 -12.36 -1.72
N PRO A 307 7.92 -11.53 -1.80
CA PRO A 307 7.83 -10.28 -1.03
C PRO A 307 7.34 -10.48 0.42
N SER A 308 6.95 -11.71 0.79
CA SER A 308 6.29 -12.03 2.06
C SER A 308 7.16 -11.77 3.31
N PHE A 309 8.48 -11.74 3.15
CA PHE A 309 9.38 -11.32 4.21
C PHE A 309 9.27 -9.82 4.46
N PHE A 310 9.33 -8.99 3.41
CA PHE A 310 9.28 -7.53 3.51
C PHE A 310 7.92 -6.98 3.93
N SER A 311 6.83 -7.65 3.58
CA SER A 311 5.49 -7.22 4.00
C SER A 311 5.30 -7.25 5.52
N LYS A 312 6.02 -8.11 6.26
CA LYS A 312 6.01 -8.14 7.73
C LYS A 312 6.65 -6.89 8.34
N PHE A 313 7.60 -6.27 7.65
CA PHE A 313 8.26 -5.05 8.09
C PHE A 313 7.42 -3.78 7.85
N ASN A 314 6.25 -3.89 7.23
CA ASN A 314 5.38 -2.72 7.01
C ASN A 314 4.94 -2.03 8.31
N ILE A 315 4.95 -2.76 9.44
CA ILE A 315 4.72 -2.22 10.80
C ILE A 315 5.73 -1.11 11.14
N LEU A 316 6.96 -1.21 10.64
CA LEU A 316 7.98 -0.19 10.84
C LEU A 316 7.63 1.14 10.16
N GLY A 317 6.92 1.09 9.02
CA GLY A 317 6.46 2.30 8.34
C GLY A 317 5.53 3.12 9.23
N THR A 318 4.65 2.45 9.95
CA THR A 318 3.79 3.08 10.96
C THR A 318 4.60 3.77 12.05
N VAL A 319 5.59 3.08 12.61
CA VAL A 319 6.44 3.64 13.67
C VAL A 319 7.16 4.89 13.18
N SER A 320 7.65 4.86 11.94
CA SER A 320 8.35 5.98 11.30
C SER A 320 7.44 7.20 11.13
N VAL A 321 6.19 7.00 10.67
CA VAL A 321 5.21 8.08 10.51
C VAL A 321 4.77 8.66 11.85
N LEU A 322 4.51 7.81 12.86
CA LEU A 322 4.17 8.26 14.21
C LEU A 322 5.32 9.07 14.84
N TYR A 323 6.56 8.62 14.66
CA TYR A 323 7.73 9.36 15.10
C TYR A 323 7.87 10.69 14.36
N LEU A 324 7.60 10.74 13.06
CA LEU A 324 7.63 11.97 12.28
C LEU A 324 6.58 12.98 12.76
N ILE A 325 5.35 12.53 13.04
CA ILE A 325 4.30 13.36 13.63
C ILE A 325 4.78 13.92 14.98
N PHE A 326 5.32 13.06 15.86
CA PHE A 326 5.88 13.49 17.14
C PHE A 326 7.00 14.53 17.00
N LEU A 327 7.94 14.32 16.07
CA LEU A 327 9.02 15.26 15.79
C LEU A 327 8.48 16.62 15.36
N VAL A 328 7.53 16.64 14.41
CA VAL A 328 6.94 17.88 13.89
C VAL A 328 6.20 18.62 15.00
N THR A 329 5.40 17.92 15.82
CA THR A 329 4.71 18.53 16.96
C THR A 329 5.68 19.13 17.97
N LEU A 330 6.74 18.40 18.33
CA LEU A 330 7.73 18.86 19.30
C LEU A 330 8.52 20.06 18.77
N LYS A 331 8.96 20.03 17.51
CA LYS A 331 9.65 21.17 16.88
C LYS A 331 8.73 22.38 16.75
N ALA A 332 7.45 22.19 16.42
CA ALA A 332 6.49 23.28 16.37
C ALA A 332 6.28 23.95 17.74
N ILE A 333 6.20 23.17 18.82
CA ILE A 333 6.09 23.70 20.19
C ILE A 333 7.33 24.51 20.60
N ARG A 334 8.53 24.04 20.22
CA ARG A 334 9.79 24.72 20.58
C ARG A 334 10.05 25.98 19.76
N LEU A 335 9.77 25.94 18.46
CA LEU A 335 10.00 27.06 17.55
C LEU A 335 8.92 28.13 17.68
N GLY A 336 7.70 27.77 18.11
CA GLY A 336 6.58 28.70 18.14
C GLY A 336 5.98 28.95 16.75
N PHE A 337 4.92 29.76 16.69
CA PHE A 337 4.21 30.06 15.44
C PHE A 337 4.61 31.44 14.91
N HIS A 338 5.01 31.49 13.64
CA HIS A 338 5.46 32.68 12.94
C HIS A 338 4.64 32.84 11.65
N LEU A 339 3.48 33.48 11.75
CA LEU A 339 2.57 33.70 10.63
C LEU A 339 2.21 35.18 10.51
N GLU A 340 2.47 35.72 9.33
CA GLU A 340 1.96 37.02 8.89
C GLU A 340 1.29 36.82 7.53
N PHE A 341 0.10 37.40 7.37
CA PHE A 341 -0.74 37.16 6.21
C PHE A 341 -0.63 38.30 5.20
N HIS A 342 0.07 38.03 4.10
CA HIS A 342 0.15 38.94 2.95
C HIS A 342 -0.50 38.31 1.73
N TRP A 343 -1.59 38.90 1.24
CA TRP A 343 -2.45 38.25 0.24
C TRP A 343 -1.81 38.09 -1.13
N PHE A 344 -1.18 39.14 -1.65
CA PHE A 344 -0.68 39.19 -3.03
C PHE A 344 0.78 39.60 -3.17
N MET A 345 1.28 40.42 -2.23
CA MET A 345 2.65 40.94 -2.31
C MET A 345 3.58 40.13 -1.41
N PRO A 346 4.73 39.65 -1.93
CA PRO A 346 5.74 39.00 -1.11
C PRO A 346 6.42 40.03 -0.20
N THR A 347 6.84 39.61 0.98
CA THR A 347 7.76 40.35 1.83
C THR A 347 9.11 39.63 1.90
N GLU A 348 10.11 40.23 2.53
CA GLU A 348 11.45 39.62 2.65
C GLU A 348 11.40 38.25 3.35
N PHE A 349 10.56 38.10 4.38
CA PHE A 349 10.47 36.87 5.18
C PHE A 349 9.23 36.01 4.90
N PHE A 350 8.16 36.57 4.34
CA PHE A 350 6.89 35.86 4.14
C PHE A 350 6.50 35.75 2.67
N VAL A 351 6.02 34.56 2.31
CA VAL A 351 5.49 34.26 0.97
C VAL A 351 4.02 34.68 0.87
N PRO A 352 3.52 35.08 -0.31
CA PRO A 352 2.12 35.43 -0.50
C PRO A 352 1.17 34.25 -0.22
N GLU A 353 -0.02 34.55 0.27
CA GLU A 353 -1.10 33.57 0.51
C GLU A 353 -1.63 32.93 -0.79
N ILE A 354 -1.53 33.66 -1.90
CA ILE A 354 -1.95 33.23 -3.23
C ILE A 354 -0.78 33.36 -4.19
N ARG A 355 -0.19 32.23 -4.59
CA ARG A 355 0.88 32.17 -5.59
C ARG A 355 0.40 31.49 -6.86
N TYR A 356 0.85 31.99 -8.00
CA TYR A 356 0.59 31.37 -9.30
C TYR A 356 1.19 29.96 -9.42
N GLN A 357 2.19 29.62 -8.62
CA GLN A 357 2.86 28.30 -8.60
C GLN A 357 2.06 27.18 -7.90
N PHE A 358 0.80 27.43 -7.50
CA PHE A 358 -0.07 26.43 -6.89
C PHE A 358 -0.23 25.09 -7.66
N PRO A 359 -0.12 25.01 -9.00
CA PRO A 359 -0.20 23.74 -9.71
C PRO A 359 0.94 22.77 -9.36
N GLN A 360 2.09 23.27 -8.90
CA GLN A 360 3.16 22.39 -8.44
C GLN A 360 2.69 21.51 -7.27
N LEU A 361 1.86 22.08 -6.38
CA LEU A 361 1.24 21.35 -5.27
C LEU A 361 0.21 20.33 -5.76
N THR A 362 -0.60 20.63 -6.78
CA THR A 362 -1.58 19.66 -7.30
C THR A 362 -0.91 18.42 -7.89
N GLY A 363 0.23 18.59 -8.58
CA GLY A 363 1.04 17.47 -9.06
C GLY A 363 1.56 16.59 -7.91
N VAL A 364 2.11 17.21 -6.86
CA VAL A 364 2.60 16.51 -5.66
C VAL A 364 1.49 15.74 -4.95
N LEU A 365 0.33 16.39 -4.73
CA LEU A 365 -0.82 15.79 -4.06
C LEU A 365 -1.43 14.64 -4.85
N THR A 366 -1.36 14.69 -6.19
CA THR A 366 -1.87 13.60 -7.03
C THR A 366 -1.10 12.30 -6.78
N LEU A 367 0.22 12.38 -6.57
CA LEU A 367 1.01 11.21 -6.16
C LEU A 367 0.81 10.88 -4.68
N ALA A 368 0.65 11.88 -3.81
CA ALA A 368 0.45 11.65 -2.37
C ALA A 368 -0.83 10.86 -2.08
N PHE A 369 -1.93 11.15 -2.79
CA PHE A 369 -3.20 10.44 -2.68
C PHE A 369 -3.32 9.23 -3.63
N PHE A 370 -2.20 8.72 -4.14
CA PHE A 370 -2.22 7.65 -5.13
C PHE A 370 -2.32 6.27 -4.47
N ILE A 371 -3.50 5.64 -4.58
CA ILE A 371 -3.70 4.23 -4.23
C ILE A 371 -4.55 3.46 -5.26
N HIS A 372 -5.00 4.16 -6.31
CA HIS A 372 -6.01 3.68 -7.27
C HIS A 372 -5.60 2.36 -7.93
N ASN A 373 -4.30 2.09 -8.08
CA ASN A 373 -3.80 0.88 -8.73
C ASN A 373 -3.91 -0.38 -7.86
N CYS A 374 -3.88 -0.25 -6.53
CA CYS A 374 -3.86 -1.39 -5.60
C CYS A 374 -5.05 -1.42 -4.63
N ILE A 375 -5.95 -0.44 -4.72
CA ILE A 375 -7.10 -0.35 -3.81
C ILE A 375 -8.04 -1.55 -3.91
N ILE A 376 -8.18 -2.11 -5.11
CA ILE A 376 -9.00 -3.30 -5.36
C ILE A 376 -8.42 -4.51 -4.59
N THR A 377 -7.11 -4.76 -4.74
CA THR A 377 -6.40 -5.81 -4.01
C THR A 377 -6.49 -5.63 -2.49
N LEU A 378 -6.33 -4.38 -2.02
CA LEU A 378 -6.36 -4.06 -0.59
C LEU A 378 -7.74 -4.30 0.02
N LEU A 379 -8.80 -3.83 -0.64
CA LEU A 379 -10.17 -3.99 -0.16
C LEU A 379 -10.66 -5.44 -0.27
N LYS A 380 -10.17 -6.25 -1.23
CA LYS A 380 -10.49 -7.69 -1.33
C LYS A 380 -10.15 -8.46 -0.04
N ASN A 381 -9.16 -7.99 0.72
CA ASN A 381 -8.73 -8.63 1.97
C ASN A 381 -9.62 -8.27 3.19
N ASN A 382 -10.56 -7.34 3.05
CA ASN A 382 -11.46 -6.92 4.13
C ASN A 382 -12.55 -7.97 4.39
N LYS A 383 -12.80 -8.32 5.65
CA LYS A 383 -13.81 -9.31 6.03
C LYS A 383 -15.23 -8.87 5.63
N ASN A 384 -15.54 -7.59 5.83
CA ASN A 384 -16.87 -7.03 5.61
C ASN A 384 -16.89 -6.13 4.37
N GLN A 385 -17.09 -6.72 3.19
CA GLN A 385 -17.01 -6.02 1.90
C GLN A 385 -18.04 -4.88 1.75
N GLU A 386 -19.18 -4.93 2.44
CA GLU A 386 -20.20 -3.88 2.41
C GLU A 386 -19.69 -2.55 2.97
N ASN A 387 -18.77 -2.60 3.93
CA ASN A 387 -18.21 -1.42 4.58
C ASN A 387 -17.05 -0.79 3.80
N ASN A 388 -16.63 -1.37 2.67
CA ASN A 388 -15.46 -0.91 1.92
C ASN A 388 -15.49 0.58 1.56
N VAL A 389 -16.66 1.11 1.18
CA VAL A 389 -16.80 2.53 0.82
C VAL A 389 -16.62 3.42 2.06
N ARG A 390 -17.20 3.03 3.20
CA ARG A 390 -17.04 3.73 4.47
C ARG A 390 -15.57 3.72 4.91
N ASP A 391 -14.95 2.54 4.88
CA ASP A 391 -13.56 2.33 5.29
C ASP A 391 -12.60 3.15 4.39
N LEU A 392 -12.87 3.21 3.08
CA LEU A 392 -12.15 4.07 2.13
C LEU A 392 -12.28 5.56 2.49
N CYS A 393 -13.50 6.06 2.72
CA CYS A 393 -13.74 7.46 3.07
C CYS A 393 -13.02 7.85 4.37
N ILE A 394 -13.10 7.01 5.41
CA ILE A 394 -12.41 7.26 6.70
C ILE A 394 -10.89 7.31 6.48
N ALA A 395 -10.33 6.39 5.69
CA ALA A 395 -8.91 6.37 5.41
C ALA A 395 -8.44 7.64 4.68
N TYR A 396 -9.13 8.09 3.63
CA TYR A 396 -8.79 9.33 2.91
C TYR A 396 -8.94 10.57 3.80
N MET A 397 -9.95 10.62 4.66
CA MET A 397 -10.09 11.72 5.63
C MET A 397 -8.91 11.74 6.60
N LEU A 398 -8.51 10.58 7.14
CA LEU A 398 -7.36 10.46 8.02
C LEU A 398 -6.05 10.88 7.31
N VAL A 399 -5.87 10.48 6.05
CA VAL A 399 -4.71 10.86 5.23
C VAL A 399 -4.67 12.36 4.99
N THR A 400 -5.79 12.94 4.57
CA THR A 400 -5.92 14.39 4.31
C THR A 400 -5.63 15.20 5.57
N LEU A 401 -6.19 14.79 6.72
CA LEU A 401 -5.93 15.42 8.01
C LEU A 401 -4.46 15.32 8.43
N THR A 402 -3.80 14.19 8.17
CA THR A 402 -2.37 14.01 8.51
C THR A 402 -1.48 14.92 7.65
N TYR A 403 -1.75 15.00 6.34
CA TYR A 403 -1.02 15.90 5.43
C TYR A 403 -1.25 17.37 5.78
N LEU A 404 -2.50 17.74 6.07
CA LEU A 404 -2.84 19.09 6.52
C LEU A 404 -2.13 19.43 7.84
N TYR A 405 -2.14 18.50 8.81
CA TYR A 405 -1.50 18.68 10.11
C TYR A 405 0.01 18.95 9.98
N ILE A 406 0.74 18.10 9.26
CA ILE A 406 2.19 18.28 9.07
C ILE A 406 2.49 19.50 8.21
N GLY A 407 1.74 19.68 7.11
CA GLY A 407 1.91 20.82 6.21
C GLY A 407 1.76 22.16 6.94
N VAL A 408 0.68 22.31 7.72
CA VAL A 408 0.40 23.52 8.49
C VAL A 408 1.44 23.74 9.57
N LEU A 409 1.73 22.71 10.39
CA LEU A 409 2.65 22.88 11.51
C LEU A 409 4.04 23.27 11.04
N VAL A 410 4.60 22.57 10.04
CA VAL A 410 5.94 22.88 9.53
C VAL A 410 5.99 24.27 8.91
N PHE A 411 4.98 24.67 8.13
CA PHE A 411 4.93 25.98 7.50
C PHE A 411 4.77 27.12 8.53
N ALA A 412 3.88 26.92 9.51
CA ALA A 412 3.58 27.90 10.54
C ALA A 412 4.71 28.02 11.58
N SER A 413 5.40 26.93 11.90
CA SER A 413 6.51 26.95 12.84
C SER A 413 7.86 27.32 12.22
N PHE A 414 7.93 27.47 10.90
CA PHE A 414 9.16 27.88 10.24
C PHE A 414 9.56 29.30 10.71
N PRO A 415 10.79 29.49 11.23
CA PRO A 415 11.21 30.72 11.91
C PRO A 415 11.38 31.90 10.93
N SER A 416 10.35 32.75 10.85
CA SER A 416 10.30 33.93 9.98
C SER A 416 9.78 35.15 10.76
N PRO A 417 10.58 36.19 11.02
CA PRO A 417 12.05 36.31 10.87
C PRO A 417 12.85 35.34 11.79
N PRO A 418 14.13 35.02 11.52
CA PRO A 418 15.05 35.65 10.56
C PRO A 418 15.17 34.96 9.19
N LEU A 419 14.54 33.80 8.96
CA LEU A 419 14.65 33.06 7.70
C LEU A 419 13.41 33.30 6.84
N SER A 420 13.60 33.42 5.52
CA SER A 420 12.48 33.53 4.59
C SER A 420 11.74 32.21 4.44
N LYS A 421 10.40 32.24 4.40
CA LYS A 421 9.58 31.04 4.14
C LYS A 421 9.86 30.41 2.77
N ASP A 422 10.49 31.12 1.84
CA ASP A 422 10.97 30.54 0.58
C ASP A 422 12.10 29.50 0.77
N CYS A 423 12.77 29.48 1.93
CA CYS A 423 13.78 28.48 2.28
C CYS A 423 13.23 27.09 2.60
N ILE A 424 11.92 26.90 2.73
CA ILE A 424 11.37 25.56 3.00
C ILE A 424 11.76 24.65 1.82
N GLU A 425 12.53 23.61 2.15
CA GLU A 425 13.07 22.64 1.20
C GLU A 425 12.03 21.58 0.86
N GLN A 426 12.22 20.93 -0.31
CA GLN A 426 11.33 19.88 -0.80
C GLN A 426 11.25 18.66 0.11
N ASN A 427 12.34 18.40 0.83
CA ASN A 427 12.34 17.54 1.98
C ASN A 427 12.50 18.45 3.19
N PHE A 428 11.44 18.68 3.97
CA PHE A 428 11.53 19.61 5.09
C PHE A 428 12.57 19.15 6.14
N LEU A 429 12.94 17.87 6.18
CA LEU A 429 14.01 17.39 7.04
C LEU A 429 15.39 17.95 6.65
N ASP A 430 15.57 18.42 5.41
CA ASP A 430 16.81 19.08 4.97
C ASP A 430 16.94 20.50 5.53
N ASN A 431 15.86 21.10 6.05
CA ASN A 431 15.92 22.35 6.81
C ASN A 431 16.43 22.16 8.25
N PHE A 432 16.59 20.92 8.72
CA PHE A 432 17.20 20.64 10.01
C PHE A 432 18.67 20.22 9.83
N PRO A 433 19.58 20.74 10.66
CA PRO A 433 20.99 20.43 10.55
C PRO A 433 21.26 18.96 10.84
N SER A 434 22.34 18.43 10.26
CA SER A 434 22.72 17.03 10.42
C SER A 434 23.06 16.64 11.85
N SER A 435 23.43 17.61 12.71
CA SER A 435 23.71 17.44 14.15
C SER A 435 22.47 17.28 15.04
N ASP A 436 21.25 17.54 14.54
CA ASP A 436 20.04 17.44 15.35
C ASP A 436 19.63 15.98 15.58
N THR A 437 19.76 15.51 16.82
CA THR A 437 19.50 14.11 17.23
C THR A 437 18.08 13.66 16.89
N LEU A 438 17.07 14.53 17.04
CA LEU A 438 15.67 14.21 16.72
C LEU A 438 15.50 13.95 15.21
N SER A 439 16.03 14.85 14.39
CA SER A 439 16.02 14.71 12.93
C SER A 439 16.83 13.52 12.46
N PHE A 440 17.95 13.20 13.13
CA PHE A 440 18.75 12.00 12.86
C PHE A 440 17.96 10.70 13.08
N ILE A 441 17.25 10.57 14.21
CA ILE A 441 16.42 9.38 14.49
C ILE A 441 15.29 9.26 13.45
N ALA A 442 14.65 10.36 13.05
CA ALA A 442 13.63 10.35 12.00
C ALA A 442 14.19 9.86 10.67
N ARG A 443 15.38 10.35 10.27
CA ARG A 443 16.07 9.94 9.04
C ARG A 443 16.38 8.44 9.05
N ILE A 444 16.81 7.87 10.18
CA ILE A 444 17.06 6.42 10.32
C ILE A 444 15.76 5.61 10.17
N PHE A 445 14.69 6.00 10.87
CA PHE A 445 13.41 5.29 10.77
C PHE A 445 12.85 5.33 9.35
N LEU A 446 12.86 6.49 8.71
CA LEU A 446 12.46 6.65 7.31
C LEU A 446 13.37 5.89 6.35
N LEU A 447 14.68 5.85 6.59
CA LEU A 447 15.63 5.08 5.78
C LEU A 447 15.31 3.57 5.86
N PHE A 448 15.14 3.04 7.07
CA PHE A 448 14.83 1.62 7.26
C PHE A 448 13.44 1.28 6.69
N GLN A 449 12.45 2.17 6.85
CA GLN A 449 11.15 2.05 6.18
C GLN A 449 11.32 1.94 4.66
N MET A 450 12.02 2.89 4.03
CA MET A 450 12.19 2.89 2.56
C MET A 450 12.95 1.67 2.06
N MET A 451 13.97 1.21 2.78
CA MET A 451 14.70 0.00 2.43
C MET A 451 13.81 -1.25 2.40
N THR A 452 12.78 -1.32 3.26
CA THR A 452 11.86 -2.47 3.27
C THR A 452 10.73 -2.34 2.24
N VAL A 453 10.29 -1.13 1.92
CA VAL A 453 9.22 -0.89 0.93
C VAL A 453 9.76 -0.92 -0.50
N TYR A 454 11.02 -0.52 -0.74
CA TYR A 454 11.62 -0.48 -2.07
C TYR A 454 11.61 -1.84 -2.80
N PRO A 455 11.96 -2.98 -2.16
CA PRO A 455 11.82 -4.31 -2.77
C PRO A 455 10.38 -4.71 -3.10
N LEU A 456 9.40 -4.27 -2.30
CA LEU A 456 7.98 -4.55 -2.55
C LEU A 456 7.50 -3.83 -3.82
N LEU A 457 7.89 -2.56 -4.00
CA LEU A 457 7.59 -1.80 -5.21
C LEU A 457 8.26 -2.41 -6.45
N GLY A 458 9.53 -2.84 -6.31
CA GLY A 458 10.24 -3.55 -7.38
C GLY A 458 9.56 -4.87 -7.77
N TYR A 459 9.07 -5.63 -6.78
CA TYR A 459 8.28 -6.84 -7.04
C TYR A 459 6.97 -6.53 -7.79
N LEU A 460 6.25 -5.47 -7.41
CA LEU A 460 5.03 -5.05 -8.11
C LEU A 460 5.32 -4.63 -9.56
N ALA A 461 6.37 -3.84 -9.79
CA ALA A 461 6.79 -3.44 -11.14
C ALA A 461 7.14 -4.67 -11.99
N ARG A 462 7.78 -5.67 -11.39
CA ARG A 462 8.10 -6.94 -12.04
C ARG A 462 6.85 -7.75 -12.40
N VAL A 463 5.91 -7.91 -11.48
CA VAL A 463 4.66 -8.65 -11.74
C VAL A 463 3.89 -7.99 -12.89
N GLN A 464 3.80 -6.66 -12.90
CA GLN A 464 3.10 -5.92 -13.95
C GLN A 464 3.82 -6.03 -15.31
N LEU A 465 5.14 -5.82 -15.36
CA LEU A 465 5.89 -5.80 -16.61
C LEU A 465 6.15 -7.21 -17.15
N LEU A 466 6.75 -8.10 -16.35
CA LEU A 466 7.10 -9.45 -16.80
C LEU A 466 5.86 -10.33 -16.94
N GLY A 467 4.88 -10.21 -16.04
CA GLY A 467 3.63 -10.95 -16.15
C GLY A 467 2.86 -10.60 -17.43
N HIS A 468 2.90 -9.35 -17.86
CA HIS A 468 2.23 -8.95 -19.10
C HIS A 468 3.01 -9.34 -20.37
N ILE A 469 4.34 -9.17 -20.38
CA ILE A 469 5.17 -9.42 -21.57
C ILE A 469 5.40 -10.92 -21.79
N PHE A 470 5.66 -11.67 -20.71
CA PHE A 470 6.09 -13.08 -20.79
C PHE A 470 5.01 -14.07 -20.33
N GLY A 471 3.87 -13.61 -19.80
CA GLY A 471 2.83 -14.46 -19.23
C GLY A 471 3.17 -15.08 -17.87
N ASP A 472 4.46 -15.17 -17.54
CA ASP A 472 4.96 -15.70 -16.27
C ASP A 472 5.51 -14.59 -15.36
N ILE A 473 5.21 -14.72 -14.06
CA ILE A 473 5.68 -13.79 -13.03
C ILE A 473 7.21 -13.85 -12.88
N TYR A 474 7.81 -15.04 -13.05
CA TYR A 474 9.26 -15.29 -12.95
C TYR A 474 9.74 -16.07 -14.19
N PRO A 475 10.00 -15.42 -15.34
CA PRO A 475 10.42 -16.12 -16.55
C PRO A 475 11.85 -16.67 -16.42
N SER A 476 12.82 -15.84 -16.01
CA SER A 476 14.18 -16.30 -15.67
C SER A 476 14.90 -15.33 -14.73
N ILE A 477 15.96 -15.80 -14.07
CA ILE A 477 16.82 -14.97 -13.20
C ILE A 477 17.42 -13.79 -14.00
N PHE A 478 17.80 -14.02 -15.26
CA PHE A 478 18.43 -13.02 -16.10
C PHE A 478 17.48 -11.88 -16.48
N HIS A 479 16.24 -12.19 -16.85
CA HIS A 479 15.22 -11.16 -17.15
C HIS A 479 14.92 -10.29 -15.94
N VAL A 480 14.81 -10.92 -14.76
CA VAL A 480 14.58 -10.20 -13.49
C VAL A 480 15.77 -9.32 -13.13
N LEU A 481 17.00 -9.83 -13.29
CA LEU A 481 18.22 -9.08 -13.02
C LEU A 481 18.33 -7.85 -13.94
N ILE A 482 18.06 -8.00 -15.23
CA ILE A 482 18.08 -6.88 -16.20
C ILE A 482 17.07 -5.81 -15.80
N LEU A 483 15.83 -6.20 -15.51
CA LEU A 483 14.78 -5.25 -15.11
C LEU A 483 15.19 -4.49 -13.84
N ASN A 484 15.67 -5.20 -12.83
CA ASN A 484 16.13 -4.61 -11.58
C ASN A 484 17.33 -3.67 -11.80
N LEU A 485 18.27 -4.04 -12.69
CA LEU A 485 19.42 -3.21 -13.05
C LEU A 485 18.98 -1.91 -13.75
N ILE A 486 18.00 -1.98 -14.65
CA ILE A 486 17.44 -0.79 -15.33
C ILE A 486 16.79 0.15 -14.31
N ILE A 487 15.96 -0.38 -13.41
CA ILE A 487 15.26 0.42 -12.40
C ILE A 487 16.25 1.07 -11.43
N VAL A 488 17.21 0.30 -10.90
CA VAL A 488 18.26 0.82 -10.01
C VAL A 488 19.13 1.84 -10.74
N GLY A 489 19.51 1.57 -11.99
CA GLY A 489 20.29 2.47 -12.83
C GLY A 489 19.58 3.81 -13.03
N ALA A 490 18.27 3.80 -13.32
CA ALA A 490 17.48 5.02 -13.43
C ALA A 490 17.46 5.82 -12.10
N GLY A 491 17.31 5.14 -10.96
CA GLY A 491 17.37 5.77 -9.63
C GLY A 491 18.72 6.41 -9.33
N VAL A 492 19.82 5.72 -9.65
CA VAL A 492 21.20 6.22 -9.45
C VAL A 492 21.47 7.43 -10.34
N ILE A 493 21.15 7.34 -11.64
CA ILE A 493 21.32 8.45 -12.59
C ILE A 493 20.58 9.68 -12.07
N MET A 494 19.33 9.52 -11.63
CA MET A 494 18.55 10.65 -11.14
C MET A 494 19.13 11.23 -9.85
N ALA A 495 19.56 10.40 -8.91
CA ALA A 495 20.19 10.86 -7.67
C ALA A 495 21.52 11.60 -7.91
N CYS A 496 22.26 11.24 -8.96
CA CYS A 496 23.52 11.89 -9.29
C CYS A 496 23.35 13.22 -10.04
N PHE A 497 22.46 13.26 -11.04
CA PHE A 497 22.35 14.40 -11.96
C PHE A 497 21.23 15.38 -11.62
N TYR A 498 20.10 14.90 -11.07
CA TYR A 498 18.95 15.76 -10.77
C TYR A 498 18.20 15.29 -9.51
N PRO A 499 18.77 15.52 -8.30
CA PRO A 499 18.18 15.09 -7.02
C PRO A 499 17.05 16.02 -6.53
N ASN A 500 16.17 16.45 -7.43
CA ASN A 500 15.04 17.33 -7.12
C ASN A 500 13.77 16.48 -6.89
N ILE A 501 13.49 16.20 -5.62
CA ILE A 501 12.40 15.32 -5.17
C ILE A 501 11.04 15.85 -5.60
N GLY A 502 10.76 17.13 -5.35
CA GLY A 502 9.50 17.80 -5.70
C GLY A 502 9.25 17.80 -7.21
N GLY A 503 10.31 17.99 -8.00
CA GLY A 503 10.26 17.89 -9.45
C GLY A 503 9.86 16.50 -9.94
N ILE A 504 10.47 15.44 -9.40
CA ILE A 504 10.14 14.06 -9.79
C ILE A 504 8.70 13.72 -9.39
N ILE A 505 8.31 14.06 -8.15
CA ILE A 505 6.98 13.78 -7.60
C ILE A 505 5.91 14.52 -8.42
N ARG A 506 6.09 15.82 -8.75
CA ARG A 506 5.07 16.60 -9.48
C ARG A 506 4.82 16.03 -10.88
N TYR A 507 5.87 15.70 -11.63
CA TYR A 507 5.73 15.19 -12.99
C TYR A 507 5.22 13.75 -13.00
N SER A 508 5.78 12.88 -12.16
CA SER A 508 5.31 11.51 -12.04
C SER A 508 3.84 11.46 -11.61
N GLY A 509 3.47 12.25 -10.59
CA GLY A 509 2.11 12.35 -10.08
C GLY A 509 1.11 12.90 -11.10
N ALA A 510 1.46 13.97 -11.80
CA ALA A 510 0.59 14.54 -12.83
C ALA A 510 0.41 13.57 -14.02
N ALA A 511 1.47 12.88 -14.46
CA ALA A 511 1.41 11.95 -15.57
C ALA A 511 0.62 10.67 -15.24
N CYS A 512 0.88 10.02 -14.10
CA CYS A 512 0.12 8.83 -13.72
C CYS A 512 -1.30 9.17 -13.27
N GLY A 513 -1.48 10.32 -12.61
CA GLY A 513 -2.76 10.82 -12.16
C GLY A 513 -3.72 11.15 -13.29
N LEU A 514 -3.21 11.72 -14.39
CA LEU A 514 -4.00 11.95 -15.60
C LEU A 514 -4.79 10.69 -16.00
N ALA A 515 -4.10 9.56 -16.09
CA ALA A 515 -4.72 8.30 -16.50
C ALA A 515 -5.53 7.64 -15.38
N PHE A 516 -4.87 7.29 -14.27
CA PHE A 516 -5.45 6.42 -13.23
C PHE A 516 -6.39 7.13 -12.26
N VAL A 517 -6.20 8.42 -12.04
CA VAL A 517 -7.01 9.20 -11.11
C VAL A 517 -8.15 9.88 -11.86
N PHE A 518 -7.87 10.54 -12.98
CA PHE A 518 -8.87 11.40 -13.65
C PHE A 518 -9.57 10.71 -14.84
N ILE A 519 -8.82 10.22 -15.84
CA ILE A 519 -9.38 9.74 -17.10
C ILE A 519 -10.10 8.40 -16.95
N TYR A 520 -9.41 7.34 -16.51
CA TYR A 520 -9.99 6.00 -16.51
C TYR A 520 -11.22 5.88 -15.62
N PRO A 521 -11.23 6.35 -14.35
CA PRO A 521 -12.42 6.21 -13.51
C PRO A 521 -13.62 6.97 -14.06
N SER A 522 -13.39 8.12 -14.70
CA SER A 522 -14.42 8.95 -15.30
C SER A 522 -15.00 8.32 -16.58
N LEU A 523 -14.12 7.85 -17.47
CA LEU A 523 -14.53 7.19 -18.72
C LEU A 523 -15.23 5.87 -18.47
N ILE A 524 -14.72 5.02 -17.58
CA ILE A 524 -15.35 3.74 -17.22
C ILE A 524 -16.79 3.99 -16.74
N TYR A 525 -16.98 5.02 -15.91
CA TYR A 525 -18.32 5.36 -15.45
C TYR A 525 -19.25 5.87 -16.56
N ILE A 526 -18.76 6.75 -17.45
CA ILE A 526 -19.55 7.25 -18.57
C ILE A 526 -19.99 6.09 -19.47
N ILE A 527 -19.05 5.19 -19.81
CA ILE A 527 -19.32 4.02 -20.67
C ILE A 527 -20.35 3.10 -20.00
N SER A 528 -20.17 2.80 -18.73
CA SER A 528 -21.12 1.98 -17.96
C SER A 528 -22.52 2.60 -17.92
N LEU A 529 -22.64 3.91 -17.67
CA LEU A 529 -23.95 4.58 -17.69
C LEU A 529 -24.59 4.60 -19.08
N HIS A 530 -23.78 4.69 -20.13
CA HIS A 530 -24.27 4.66 -21.50
C HIS A 530 -24.83 3.28 -21.85
N GLN A 531 -24.15 2.20 -21.43
CA GLN A 531 -24.62 0.82 -21.58
C GLN A 531 -25.92 0.55 -20.81
N GLU A 532 -26.10 1.19 -19.64
CA GLU A 532 -27.35 1.12 -18.87
C GLU A 532 -28.45 2.06 -19.38
N GLU A 533 -28.21 2.87 -20.44
CA GLU A 533 -29.11 3.93 -20.93
C GLU A 533 -29.51 4.98 -19.86
N ARG A 534 -28.72 5.12 -18.80
CA ARG A 534 -28.97 6.02 -17.65
C ARG A 534 -28.09 7.27 -17.65
N LEU A 535 -27.45 7.55 -18.78
CA LEU A 535 -26.56 8.69 -18.94
C LEU A 535 -27.36 9.99 -18.99
N THR A 536 -27.14 10.86 -18.01
CA THR A 536 -27.73 12.20 -17.98
C THR A 536 -26.68 13.26 -18.29
N TRP A 537 -27.09 14.32 -19.00
CA TRP A 537 -26.24 15.48 -19.31
C TRP A 537 -25.45 16.06 -18.13
N PRO A 538 -26.04 16.31 -16.94
CA PRO A 538 -25.27 16.86 -15.81
C PRO A 538 -24.15 15.92 -15.34
N LYS A 539 -24.38 14.60 -15.38
CA LYS A 539 -23.34 13.62 -15.02
C LYS A 539 -22.22 13.62 -16.06
N LEU A 540 -22.57 13.72 -17.35
CA LEU A 540 -21.58 13.79 -18.42
C LEU A 540 -20.68 15.03 -18.28
N ILE A 541 -21.28 16.21 -18.10
CA ILE A 541 -20.56 17.48 -17.94
C ILE A 541 -19.60 17.41 -16.74
N PHE A 542 -20.07 16.89 -15.60
CA PHE A 542 -19.25 16.77 -14.40
C PHE A 542 -18.02 15.87 -14.60
N HIS A 543 -18.16 14.73 -15.27
CA HIS A 543 -17.04 13.82 -15.50
C HIS A 543 -16.08 14.35 -16.59
N ILE A 544 -16.60 15.04 -17.61
CA ILE A 544 -15.75 15.73 -18.59
C ILE A 544 -14.93 16.83 -17.90
N PHE A 545 -15.51 17.56 -16.95
CA PHE A 545 -14.78 18.56 -16.17
C PHE A 545 -13.62 17.95 -15.37
N ILE A 546 -13.82 16.78 -14.75
CA ILE A 546 -12.73 16.05 -14.05
C ILE A 546 -11.59 15.68 -15.02
N ILE A 547 -11.93 15.22 -16.23
CA ILE A 547 -10.94 14.88 -17.26
C ILE A 547 -10.13 16.12 -17.68
N ILE A 548 -10.82 17.26 -17.89
CA ILE A 548 -10.18 18.52 -18.24
C ILE A 548 -9.25 18.99 -17.11
N LEU A 549 -9.66 18.87 -15.85
CA LEU A 549 -8.81 19.19 -14.69
C LEU A 549 -7.54 18.33 -14.66
N GLY A 550 -7.64 17.03 -14.93
CA GLY A 550 -6.49 16.13 -15.02
C GLY A 550 -5.53 16.53 -16.14
N LEU A 551 -6.06 16.86 -17.32
CA LEU A 551 -5.25 17.32 -18.46
C LEU A 551 -4.58 18.67 -18.16
N ALA A 552 -5.31 19.61 -17.57
CA ALA A 552 -4.77 20.89 -17.14
C ALA A 552 -3.66 20.71 -16.10
N ASN A 553 -3.83 19.79 -15.13
CA ASN A 553 -2.82 19.52 -14.11
C ASN A 553 -1.47 19.10 -14.73
N LEU A 554 -1.48 18.25 -15.77
CA LEU A 554 -0.26 17.84 -16.47
C LEU A 554 0.33 18.96 -17.32
N ILE A 555 -0.49 19.63 -18.13
CA ILE A 555 -0.04 20.68 -19.05
C ILE A 555 0.62 21.82 -18.27
N VAL A 556 0.00 22.24 -17.16
CA VAL A 556 0.46 23.37 -16.37
C VAL A 556 1.81 23.08 -15.68
N GLN A 557 2.15 21.82 -15.38
CA GLN A 557 3.48 21.50 -14.84
C GLN A 557 4.62 21.91 -15.78
N PHE A 558 4.42 21.87 -17.10
CA PHE A 558 5.44 22.21 -18.08
C PHE A 558 5.63 23.73 -18.24
N PHE A 559 4.62 24.52 -17.85
CA PHE A 559 4.67 25.98 -17.92
C PHE A 559 5.25 26.63 -16.66
N MET A 560 5.63 25.84 -15.63
CA MET A 560 6.02 26.34 -14.31
C MET A 560 7.34 25.83 -13.74
#